data_AF-A0A3D1BCH5-F1
#
_entry.id   AF-A0A3D1BCH5-F1
#
_cell.length_a   1.000
_cell.length_b   1.000
_cell.length_c   1.000
_cell.angle_alpha   90.00
_cell.angle_beta   90.00
_cell.angle_gamma   90.00
#
_symmetry.space_group_name_H-M   'P 1'
#
loop_
_entity.id
_entity.type
_entity.pdbx_description
1 polymer ?
#
loop_
_entity_poly.entity_id
_entity_poly.type
_entity_poly.pdbx_seq_one_letter_code
_entity_poly.pdbx_strand_id
1 'polypeptide(L)' 'MNKERNRAWRRFKTKMKSKRGGQSQDSKETPEKNWKLMYIRSEKLIRAKQLGIDYPIKTSRQILDDEQPLEDK' A
#
# COMPACT_ATOMS: atom_id res chain seq x y z
N MET A 1 -16.09 22.19 -40.46
CA MET A 1 -14.80 21.90 -39.78
C MET A 1 -14.74 20.40 -39.46
N ASN A 2 -14.19 19.59 -40.36
CA ASN A 2 -14.11 18.15 -40.15
C ASN A 2 -12.88 17.84 -39.27
N LYS A 3 -13.09 17.63 -37.96
CA LYS A 3 -12.03 17.18 -37.05
C LYS A 3 -11.78 15.69 -37.28
N GLU A 4 -11.23 15.37 -38.44
CA GLU A 4 -11.01 13.98 -38.85
C GLU A 4 -9.90 13.38 -37.99
N ARG A 5 -10.32 12.61 -36.98
CA ARG A 5 -9.49 11.68 -36.20
C ARG A 5 -9.01 10.52 -37.09
N ASN A 6 -8.31 10.86 -38.16
CA ASN A 6 -7.86 9.94 -39.20
C ASN A 6 -6.74 9.01 -38.67
N ARG A 7 -6.32 8.05 -39.51
CA ARG A 7 -5.30 7.06 -39.15
C ARG A 7 -3.96 7.72 -38.77
N ALA A 8 -3.59 8.80 -39.45
CA ALA A 8 -2.38 9.57 -39.15
C ALA A 8 -2.45 10.22 -37.76
N TRP A 9 -3.59 10.84 -37.43
CA TRP A 9 -3.84 11.42 -36.11
C TRP A 9 -3.78 10.38 -34.99
N ARG A 10 -4.38 9.19 -35.20
CA ARG A 10 -4.29 8.09 -34.24
C ARG A 10 -2.85 7.64 -34.01
N ARG A 11 -2.08 7.43 -35.09
CA ARG A 11 -0.65 7.06 -35.00
C ARG A 11 0.17 8.10 -34.27
N PHE A 12 -0.05 9.39 -34.56
CA PHE A 12 0.61 10.50 -33.89
C PHE A 12 0.30 10.52 -32.38
N LYS A 13 -0.97 10.38 -31.99
CA LYS A 13 -1.38 10.34 -30.58
C LYS A 13 -0.81 9.13 -29.84
N THR A 14 -0.73 7.95 -30.46
CA THR A 14 -0.07 6.77 -29.88
C THR A 14 1.42 7.02 -29.64
N LYS A 15 2.14 7.58 -30.62
CA LYS A 15 3.56 7.96 -30.49
C LYS A 15 3.80 8.99 -29.39
N MET A 16 2.88 9.94 -29.22
CA MET A 16 2.96 10.92 -28.13
C MET A 16 2.67 10.29 -26.76
N LYS A 17 1.75 9.32 -26.67
CA LYS A 17 1.43 8.62 -25.42
C LYS A 17 2.56 7.68 -24.99
N SER A 18 3.21 6.98 -25.92
CA SER A 18 4.33 6.09 -25.60
C SER A 18 5.53 6.84 -25.01
N LYS A 19 5.80 8.08 -25.48
CA LYS A 19 6.83 8.95 -24.89
C LYS A 19 6.51 9.43 -23.47
N ARG A 20 5.23 9.47 -23.07
CA ARG A 20 4.79 9.90 -21.73
C ARG A 20 4.76 8.75 -20.72
N GLY A 21 4.70 7.50 -21.19
CA GLY A 21 4.68 6.30 -20.34
C GLY A 21 6.06 5.69 -20.08
N GLY A 22 7.13 6.34 -20.55
CA GLY A 22 8.50 5.83 -20.52
C GLY A 22 9.40 6.56 -19.55
N GLN A 23 8.90 6.95 -18.37
CA GLN A 23 9.78 6.84 -17.21
C GLN A 23 9.68 5.39 -16.77
N SER A 24 10.40 4.50 -17.46
CA SER A 24 10.93 3.33 -16.77
C SER A 24 11.55 3.91 -15.51
N GLN A 25 11.01 3.56 -14.35
CA GLN A 25 11.75 3.79 -13.13
C GLN A 25 12.96 2.89 -13.29
N ASP A 26 14.03 3.45 -13.86
CA ASP A 26 15.37 2.88 -13.84
C ASP A 26 15.50 2.33 -12.44
N SER A 27 15.61 1.00 -12.38
CA SER A 27 15.47 0.17 -11.20
C SER A 27 15.78 0.98 -9.97
N LYS A 28 14.73 1.52 -9.31
CA LYS A 28 14.92 2.16 -8.03
C LYS A 28 15.42 1.03 -7.18
N GLU A 29 16.72 1.00 -6.97
CA GLU A 29 17.35 0.27 -5.88
C GLU A 29 16.50 0.63 -4.68
N THR A 30 15.61 -0.28 -4.29
CA THR A 30 14.76 -0.05 -3.15
C THR A 30 15.75 0.13 -2.01
N PRO A 31 15.74 1.26 -1.29
CA PRO A 31 16.72 1.49 -0.25
C PRO A 31 16.73 0.30 0.69
N GLU A 32 17.91 -0.09 1.15
CA GLU A 32 18.04 -1.22 2.07
C GLU A 32 17.04 -1.09 3.21
N LYS A 33 16.35 -2.20 3.49
CA LYS A 33 15.30 -2.24 4.50
C LYS A 33 15.86 -1.72 5.82
N ASN A 34 15.31 -0.61 6.32
CA ASN A 34 15.75 -0.05 7.59
C ASN A 34 15.26 -0.91 8.76
N TRP A 35 16.09 -1.84 9.21
CA TRP A 35 15.79 -2.78 10.29
C TRP A 35 15.45 -2.09 11.62
N LYS A 36 15.92 -0.85 11.84
CA LYS A 36 15.56 -0.04 13.01
C LYS A 36 14.06 0.25 13.06
N LEU A 37 13.39 0.39 11.91
CA LEU A 37 11.95 0.62 11.82
C LEU A 37 11.13 -0.68 11.95
N MET A 38 11.74 -1.86 11.81
CA MET A 38 11.01 -3.14 11.90
C MET A 38 10.38 -3.37 13.29
N TYR A 39 10.89 -2.70 14.33
CA TYR A 39 10.52 -2.97 15.71
C TYR A 39 9.74 -1.84 16.40
N ILE A 40 9.53 -0.70 15.76
CA ILE A 40 8.74 0.37 16.37
C ILE A 40 7.27 -0.07 16.44
N ARG A 41 6.63 0.18 17.58
CA ARG A 41 5.22 -0.17 17.80
C ARG A 41 4.29 0.40 16.72
N SER A 42 4.54 1.64 16.25
CA SER A 42 3.76 2.29 15.19
C SER A 42 3.80 1.52 13.87
N GLU A 43 4.97 1.07 13.44
CA GLU A 43 5.14 0.29 12.20
C GLU A 43 4.44 -1.07 12.30
N LYS A 44 4.51 -1.73 13.48
CA LYS A 44 3.79 -2.98 13.72
C LYS A 44 2.28 -2.80 13.64
N LEU A 45 1.75 -1.70 14.20
CA LEU A 45 0.32 -1.36 14.09
C LEU A 45 -0.09 -1.09 12.64
N ILE A 46 0.70 -0.34 11.88
CA ILE A 46 0.45 -0.06 10.45
C ILE A 46 0.42 -1.37 9.66
N ARG A 47 1.41 -2.25 9.87
CA ARG A 47 1.49 -3.54 9.18
C ARG A 47 0.33 -4.47 9.56
N ALA A 48 -0.05 -4.51 10.83
CA ALA A 48 -1.18 -5.29 11.30
C ALA A 48 -2.49 -4.84 10.61
N LYS A 49 -2.70 -3.52 10.54
CA LYS A 49 -3.82 -2.92 9.79
C LYS A 49 -3.81 -3.29 8.30
N GLN A 50 -2.64 -3.29 7.64
CA GLN A 50 -2.53 -3.70 6.24
C GLN A 50 -2.88 -5.18 6.02
N LEU A 51 -2.52 -6.03 6.97
CA LEU A 51 -2.77 -7.48 6.91
C LEU A 51 -4.16 -7.86 7.42
N GLY A 52 -4.91 -6.92 8.00
CA GLY A 52 -6.21 -7.19 8.61
C GLY A 52 -6.12 -8.02 9.89
N ILE A 53 -5.01 -7.93 10.62
CA ILE A 53 -4.79 -8.60 11.91
C ILE A 53 -4.61 -7.56 13.01
N ASP A 54 -4.95 -7.92 14.24
CA ASP A 54 -4.68 -7.09 15.41
C ASP A 54 -3.24 -7.29 15.93
N TYR A 55 -2.64 -6.20 16.43
CA TYR A 55 -1.34 -6.23 17.11
C TYR A 55 -1.40 -5.48 18.44
N PRO A 56 -0.93 -6.08 19.56
CA PRO A 56 -0.43 -7.46 19.66
C PRO A 56 -1.53 -8.51 19.50
N ILE A 57 -1.15 -9.73 19.10
CA ILE A 57 -2.08 -10.85 19.02
C ILE A 57 -2.60 -11.14 20.42
N LYS A 58 -3.91 -11.00 20.62
CA LYS A 58 -4.59 -11.37 21.85
C LYS A 58 -4.83 -12.88 21.87
N THR A 59 -4.60 -13.49 23.03
CA THR A 59 -5.01 -14.88 23.26
C THR A 59 -6.52 -14.95 23.49
N SER A 60 -7.13 -16.13 23.30
CA SER A 60 -8.57 -16.32 23.55
C SER A 60 -8.96 -15.91 24.97
N ARG A 61 -8.12 -16.19 25.97
CA ARG A 61 -8.34 -15.75 27.36
C ARG A 61 -8.43 -14.24 27.49
N GLN A 62 -7.46 -13.50 26.93
CA GLN A 62 -7.45 -12.03 26.97
C GLN A 62 -8.67 -11.41 26.29
N ILE A 63 -9.18 -12.02 25.22
CA ILE A 63 -10.41 -11.56 24.56
C ILE A 63 -11.61 -11.77 25.49
N LEU A 64 -11.70 -12.92 26.17
CA LEU A 64 -12.78 -13.21 27.11
C LEU A 64 -12.74 -12.29 28.34
N ASP A 65 -11.54 -11.99 28.84
CA ASP A 65 -11.34 -11.07 29.97
C ASP A 65 -11.76 -9.63 29.61
N ASP A 66 -11.54 -9.19 28.36
CA ASP A 66 -11.96 -7.86 27.87
C ASP A 66 -13.51 -7.75 27.74
N GLU A 67 -14.20 -8.83 27.37
CA GLU A 67 -15.66 -8.88 27.17
C GLU A 67 -16.46 -9.04 28.49
N GLN A 68 -15.82 -9.56 29.52
CA GLN A 68 -16.38 -9.76 30.86
C GLN A 68 -15.56 -8.93 31.85
N PRO A 69 -15.73 -7.59 31.89
CA PRO A 69 -15.07 -6.79 32.91
C PRO A 69 -15.46 -7.36 34.26
N LEU A 70 -14.47 -7.86 35.00
CA LEU A 70 -14.67 -8.32 36.36
C LEU A 70 -15.23 -7.13 37.14
N GLU A 71 -16.48 -7.27 37.59
CA GLU A 71 -17.07 -6.34 38.55
C GLU A 71 -16.20 -6.41 39.81
N ASP A 72 -15.31 -5.44 39.97
CA ASP A 72 -14.56 -5.23 41.20
C ASP A 72 -15.59 -4.97 42.32
N LYS A 73 -15.76 -5.96 43.20
CA LYS A 73 -16.64 -5.91 44.38
C LYS A 73 -16.18 -4.89 45.41
#